data_AF-A0A7G2JZ85-F1
#
_entry.id   AF-A0A7G2JZ85-F1
#
_cell.length_a   1.000
_cell.length_b   1.000
_cell.length_c   1.000
_cell.angle_alpha   90.00
_cell.angle_beta   90.00
_cell.angle_gamma   90.00
#
_symmetry.space_group_name_H-M   'P 1'
#
loop_
_entity.id
_entity.type
_entity.pdbx_description
1 polymer ?
#
loop_
_entity_poly.entity_id
_entity_poly.type
_entity_poly.pdbx_seq_one_letter_code
_entity_poly.pdbx_strand_id
1 'polypeptide(L)'
;MTTREQRIEKYHADRSVYQAVPKSESLSRTAKDRKLCTSLEEAIKRSGLKDGMTVSFHHAFRGGDFVVNMVMNKITSNLLNKK
;
A
#
# COMPACT_ATOMS: atom_id res chain seq x y z
N MET A 1 -8.35 4.72 -24.77
CA MET A 1 -8.13 3.50 -23.96
C MET A 1 -6.74 2.96 -24.27
N THR A 2 -5.91 2.66 -23.26
CA THR A 2 -4.59 2.01 -23.50
C THR A 2 -4.76 0.52 -23.69
N THR A 3 -3.99 -0.08 -24.60
CA THR A 3 -4.04 -1.53 -24.86
C THR A 3 -3.44 -2.31 -23.68
N ARG A 4 -3.69 -3.62 -23.63
CA ARG A 4 -3.09 -4.50 -22.63
C ARG A 4 -1.56 -4.50 -22.75
N GLU A 5 -1.01 -4.54 -23.96
CA GLU A 5 0.45 -4.52 -24.14
C GLU A 5 1.05 -3.23 -23.59
N GLN A 6 0.46 -2.07 -23.92
CA GLN A 6 0.93 -0.76 -23.43
C GLN A 6 0.92 -0.67 -21.89
N ARG A 7 -0.07 -1.29 -21.22
CA ARG A 7 -0.12 -1.34 -19.75
C ARG A 7 0.97 -2.23 -19.17
N ILE A 8 1.22 -3.37 -19.79
CA ILE A 8 2.27 -4.32 -19.38
C ILE A 8 3.64 -3.66 -19.57
N GLU A 9 3.91 -3.09 -20.73
CA GLU A 9 5.18 -2.41 -21.04
C GLU A 9 5.45 -1.26 -20.05
N LYS A 10 4.46 -0.40 -19.80
CA LYS A 10 4.56 0.65 -18.78
C LYS A 10 4.83 0.10 -17.37
N TYR A 11 4.26 -1.05 -17.02
CA TYR A 11 4.49 -1.67 -15.71
C TYR A 11 5.89 -2.29 -15.58
N HIS A 12 6.48 -2.74 -16.70
CA HIS A 12 7.80 -3.36 -16.74
C HIS A 12 8.96 -2.38 -16.98
N ALA A 13 8.69 -1.18 -17.53
CA ALA A 13 9.72 -0.21 -17.93
C ALA A 13 10.78 0.09 -16.85
N ASP A 14 10.38 0.23 -15.58
CA ASP A 14 11.27 0.57 -14.46
C ASP A 14 11.59 -0.61 -13.53
N ARG A 15 11.13 -1.83 -13.84
CA ARG A 15 11.34 -3.00 -12.97
C ARG A 15 12.50 -3.84 -13.45
N SER A 16 13.39 -4.20 -12.53
CA SER A 16 14.41 -5.20 -12.83
C SER A 16 13.78 -6.54 -13.17
N VAL A 17 14.32 -7.21 -14.18
CA VAL A 17 13.99 -8.59 -14.51
C VAL A 17 14.34 -9.47 -13.31
N TYR A 18 13.48 -10.43 -12.97
CA TYR A 18 13.77 -11.38 -11.91
C TYR A 18 15.08 -12.11 -12.20
N GLN A 19 16.00 -12.08 -11.24
CA GLN A 19 17.24 -12.83 -11.25
C GLN A 19 17.23 -13.75 -10.04
N ALA A 20 17.46 -15.04 -10.27
CA ALA A 20 17.56 -16.00 -9.18
C ALA A 20 18.82 -15.70 -8.37
N VAL A 21 18.65 -15.40 -7.08
CA VAL A 21 19.74 -15.14 -6.13
C VAL A 21 19.59 -16.02 -4.89
N PRO A 22 20.69 -16.38 -4.22
CA PRO A 22 20.64 -17.07 -2.94
C PRO A 22 19.79 -16.32 -1.91
N LYS A 23 19.09 -17.06 -1.05
CA LYS A 23 18.21 -16.46 -0.04
C LYS A 23 18.94 -15.51 0.90
N SER A 24 20.17 -15.84 1.29
CA SER A 24 21.03 -15.00 2.14
C SER A 24 21.27 -13.62 1.52
N GLU A 25 21.55 -13.59 0.22
CA GLU A 25 21.77 -12.35 -0.53
C GLU A 25 20.48 -11.54 -0.71
N SER A 26 19.36 -12.21 -0.99
CA SER A 26 18.05 -11.54 -1.03
C SER A 26 17.70 -10.85 0.30
N LEU A 27 18.02 -11.51 1.42
CA LEU A 27 17.79 -10.99 2.76
C LEU A 27 18.75 -9.84 3.11
N SER A 28 20.02 -9.89 2.69
CA SER A 28 20.97 -8.80 2.94
C SER A 28 20.63 -7.53 2.14
N ARG A 29 20.09 -7.68 0.92
CA ARG A 29 19.64 -6.56 0.08
C ARG A 29 18.37 -5.85 0.58
N THR A 30 17.64 -6.44 1.53
CA THR A 30 16.32 -5.96 1.94
C THR A 30 16.29 -5.62 3.42
N ALA A 31 16.12 -4.33 3.76
CA ALA A 31 15.87 -3.92 5.13
C ALA A 31 14.60 -4.62 5.68
N LYS A 32 14.72 -5.23 6.86
CA LYS A 32 13.67 -6.07 7.47
C LYS A 32 12.41 -5.26 7.81
N ASP A 33 12.60 -4.00 8.18
CA ASP A 33 11.59 -3.06 8.64
C ASP A 33 11.05 -2.16 7.54
N ARG A 34 11.51 -2.29 6.28
CA ARG A 34 11.12 -1.39 5.18
C ARG A 34 9.61 -1.23 4.97
N LYS A 35 8.81 -2.23 5.35
CA LYS A 35 7.34 -2.23 5.21
C LYS A 35 6.61 -1.77 6.48
N LEU A 36 7.31 -1.64 7.59
CA LEU A 36 6.75 -1.13 8.82
C LEU A 36 6.50 0.37 8.68
N CYS A 37 5.38 0.83 9.24
CA CYS A 37 5.01 2.24 9.34
C CYS A 37 4.87 2.56 10.82
N THR A 38 5.37 3.72 11.24
CA THR A 38 5.33 4.16 12.65
C THR A 38 3.93 4.58 13.09
N SER A 39 3.05 4.94 12.15
CA SER A 39 1.66 5.29 12.42
C SER A 39 0.73 4.93 11.25
N LEU A 40 -0.58 5.00 11.51
CA LEU A 40 -1.61 4.77 10.49
C LEU A 40 -1.62 5.89 9.43
N GLU A 41 -1.33 7.13 9.81
CA GLU A 41 -1.16 8.26 8.89
C GLU A 41 -0.06 7.97 7.88
N GLU A 42 1.08 7.47 8.36
CA GLU A 42 2.22 7.16 7.50
C GLU A 42 1.89 6.02 6.54
N ALA A 43 1.16 5.00 7.00
CA ALA A 43 0.66 3.94 6.14
C ALA A 43 -0.28 4.46 5.04
N ILE A 44 -1.22 5.36 5.39
CA ILE A 44 -2.15 5.97 4.42
C ILE A 44 -1.37 6.81 3.40
N LYS A 45 -0.42 7.65 3.83
CA LYS A 45 0.42 8.44 2.92
C LYS A 45 1.23 7.56 1.97
N ARG A 46 1.95 6.56 2.50
CA ARG A 46 2.79 5.65 1.72
C ARG A 46 2.00 4.77 0.75
N SER A 47 0.72 4.51 1.05
CA SER A 47 -0.18 3.80 0.11
C SER A 47 -0.50 4.62 -1.15
N GLY A 48 -0.33 5.95 -1.11
CA GLY A 48 -0.69 6.83 -2.21
C GLY A 48 -2.20 6.99 -2.40
N LEU A 49 -3.00 6.75 -1.34
CA LEU A 49 -4.45 6.94 -1.35
C LEU A 49 -4.82 8.38 -1.73
N LYS A 50 -5.79 8.52 -2.64
CA LYS A 50 -6.29 9.81 -3.15
C LYS A 50 -7.82 9.80 -3.20
N ASP A 51 -8.40 10.97 -3.28
CA ASP A 51 -9.84 11.15 -3.45
C ASP A 51 -10.34 10.39 -4.69
N GLY A 52 -11.51 9.76 -4.56
CA GLY A 52 -12.10 8.92 -5.60
C GLY A 52 -11.55 7.48 -5.66
N MET A 53 -10.58 7.11 -4.83
CA MET A 53 -10.13 5.71 -4.71
C MET A 53 -11.05 4.86 -3.82
N THR A 54 -10.98 3.54 -3.95
CA THR A 54 -11.75 2.57 -3.16
C THR A 54 -10.85 1.84 -2.16
N VAL A 55 -11.34 1.67 -0.93
CA VAL A 55 -10.69 0.88 0.13
C VAL A 55 -11.51 -0.37 0.43
N SER A 56 -10.86 -1.40 0.97
CA SER A 56 -11.49 -2.69 1.27
C SER A 56 -11.10 -3.20 2.65
N PHE A 57 -12.02 -3.90 3.31
CA PHE A 57 -11.83 -4.53 4.62
C PHE A 57 -12.36 -5.97 4.61
N HIS A 58 -11.79 -6.83 5.45
CA HIS A 58 -12.31 -8.16 5.71
C HIS A 58 -13.05 -8.16 7.06
N HIS A 59 -14.11 -8.96 7.20
CA HIS A 59 -15.05 -8.92 8.33
C HIS A 59 -14.88 -10.08 9.33
N ALA A 60 -13.68 -10.69 9.40
CA ALA A 60 -13.43 -11.89 10.20
C ALA A 60 -13.69 -11.67 11.71
N PHE A 61 -13.53 -10.44 12.20
CA PHE A 61 -13.79 -10.06 13.59
C PHE A 61 -15.27 -9.81 13.91
N ARG A 62 -16.18 -9.87 12.92
CA ARG A 62 -17.63 -9.62 13.06
C ARG A 62 -17.89 -8.30 13.80
N GLY A 63 -18.75 -8.29 14.82
CA GLY A 63 -19.05 -7.12 15.64
C GLY A 63 -17.92 -6.65 16.56
N GLY A 64 -16.81 -7.40 16.64
CA GLY A 64 -15.61 -7.00 17.40
C GLY A 64 -14.56 -6.27 16.57
N ASP A 65 -14.86 -5.87 15.34
CA ASP A 65 -13.91 -5.15 14.50
C ASP A 65 -13.74 -3.69 14.95
N PHE A 66 -12.48 -3.30 15.19
CA PHE A 66 -12.10 -1.92 15.45
C PHE A 66 -11.43 -1.26 14.24
N VAL A 67 -11.04 -2.05 13.23
CA VAL A 67 -10.17 -1.59 12.14
C VAL A 67 -10.92 -0.65 11.20
N VAL A 68 -12.15 -0.99 10.81
CA VAL A 68 -12.96 -0.16 9.89
C VAL A 68 -13.11 1.26 10.45
N ASN A 69 -13.58 1.38 11.69
CA ASN A 69 -13.79 2.69 12.32
C ASN A 69 -12.48 3.46 12.50
N MET A 70 -11.42 2.79 12.94
CA MET A 70 -10.11 3.40 13.14
C MET A 70 -9.54 3.98 11.83
N VAL A 71 -9.62 3.23 10.73
CA VAL A 71 -9.11 3.66 9.42
C VAL A 71 -9.98 4.77 8.83
N MET A 72 -11.31 4.63 8.85
CA MET A 72 -12.22 5.63 8.27
C MET A 72 -12.15 6.97 9.01
N ASN A 73 -12.00 6.95 10.34
CA ASN A 73 -11.76 8.16 11.12
C ASN A 73 -10.46 8.82 10.69
N LYS A 74 -9.38 8.04 10.52
CA LYS A 74 -8.07 8.61 10.13
C LYS A 74 -8.05 9.20 8.73
N ILE A 75 -8.74 8.57 7.77
CA ILE A 75 -8.92 9.11 6.41
C ILE A 75 -9.63 10.46 6.48
N THR A 76 -10.74 10.53 7.24
CA THR A 76 -11.54 11.77 7.36
C THR A 76 -10.78 12.90 8.08
N SER A 77 -10.07 12.61 9.18
CA SER A 77 -9.33 13.63 9.93
C SER A 77 -8.21 14.29 9.11
N ASN A 78 -7.57 13.55 8.20
CA ASN A 78 -6.55 14.13 7.31
C ASN A 78 -7.15 15.04 6.22
N LEU A 79 -8.42 14.87 5.87
CA LEU A 79 -9.14 15.75 4.95
C LEU A 79 -9.56 17.08 5.60
N LEU A 80 -9.76 17.13 6.91
CA LEU A 80 -10.11 18.35 7.63
C LEU A 80 -8.94 19.35 7.74
N ASN A 81 -7.70 18.88 7.72
CA ASN A 81 -6.49 19.74 7.79
C ASN A 81 -6.08 20.35 6.43
N LYS A 82 -6.90 20.16 5.38
CA LYS A 82 -6.70 20.77 4.04
C LYS A 82 -7.71 21.87 3.71
N LYS A 83 -8.51 22.32 4.68
CA LYS A 83 -9.37 23.50 4.56
C LYS A 83 -8.81 24.67 5.35
#